data_AF-A0A9D6NKA5-F1
#
_entry.id   AF-A0A9D6NKA5-F1
#
_cell.length_a   1.000
_cell.length_b   1.000
_cell.length_c   1.000
_cell.angle_alpha   90.00
_cell.angle_beta   90.00
_cell.angle_gamma   90.00
#
_symmetry.space_group_name_H-M   'P 1'
#
loop_
_entity.id
_entity.type
_entity.pdbx_description
1 polymer ?
#
loop_
_entity_poly.entity_id
_entity_poly.type
_entity_poly.pdbx_seq_one_letter_code
_entity_poly.pdbx_strand_id
1 'polypeptide(L)'
;MKHKLVRFGKAFLLLLLALQLIPLDRSNPPVESELSAPEPIAATLKRSCYDCHSNRTRWPWYSYVAPVSFLVVRDVHEAREEMNLTTWNRYNAKKQEKLLEEMAELVEEEEMPLPIYRIAHPDARLSENDRAALVEWAESGGREANELEPELPEDGQPPASLEEPEGGGRGRGRGRGRGEGGR
;
A
#
# COMPACT_ATOMS: atom_id res chain seq x y z
N MET A 1 -48.80 12.97 30.55
CA MET A 1 -47.38 12.72 30.18
C MET A 1 -47.22 11.73 29.02
N LYS A 2 -47.90 10.57 29.04
CA LYS A 2 -47.84 9.54 27.98
C LYS A 2 -48.06 10.06 26.55
N HIS A 3 -49.07 10.92 26.33
CA HIS A 3 -49.32 11.51 25.02
C HIS A 3 -48.20 12.44 24.50
N LYS A 4 -47.46 13.11 25.39
CA LYS A 4 -46.32 13.96 25.00
C LYS A 4 -45.14 13.09 24.54
N LEU A 5 -44.86 11.99 25.24
CA LEU A 5 -43.81 11.03 24.86
C LEU A 5 -44.12 10.35 23.51
N VAL A 6 -45.36 9.93 23.28
CA VAL A 6 -45.78 9.35 22.00
C VAL A 6 -45.68 10.37 20.86
N ARG A 7 -46.06 11.64 21.09
CA ARG A 7 -45.91 12.71 20.08
C ARG A 7 -44.43 12.96 19.74
N PHE A 8 -43.57 12.98 20.75
CA PHE A 8 -42.13 13.15 20.54
C PHE A 8 -41.52 11.98 19.76
N GLY A 9 -41.85 10.74 20.11
CA GLY A 9 -41.38 9.56 19.38
C GLY A 9 -41.82 9.54 17.91
N LYS A 10 -43.07 9.93 17.62
CA LYS A 10 -43.56 10.07 16.24
C LYS A 10 -42.83 11.17 15.47
N ALA A 11 -42.61 12.33 16.08
CA ALA A 11 -41.87 13.42 15.45
C ALA A 11 -40.43 13.01 15.13
N PHE A 12 -39.76 12.33 16.06
CA PHE A 12 -38.41 11.81 15.85
C PHE A 12 -38.36 10.75 14.74
N LEU A 13 -39.32 9.82 14.70
CA LEU A 13 -39.41 8.83 13.62
C LEU A 13 -39.64 9.49 12.26
N LEU A 14 -40.55 10.47 12.17
CA LEU A 14 -40.79 11.22 10.94
C LEU A 14 -39.53 11.98 10.49
N LEU A 15 -38.78 12.55 11.44
CA LEU A 15 -37.50 13.19 11.14
C LEU A 15 -36.49 12.17 10.55
N LEU A 16 -36.33 11.00 11.17
CA LEU A 16 -35.42 9.97 10.65
C LEU A 16 -35.85 9.50 9.25
N LEU A 17 -37.14 9.30 9.01
CA LEU A 17 -37.66 8.95 7.69
C LEU A 17 -37.42 10.06 6.66
N ALA A 18 -37.58 11.32 7.04
CA ALA A 18 -37.28 12.46 6.17
C ALA A 18 -35.78 12.54 5.83
N LEU A 19 -34.88 12.26 6.79
CA LEU A 19 -33.44 12.22 6.55
C LEU A 19 -33.05 11.14 5.54
N GLN A 20 -33.75 10.00 5.47
CA GLN A 20 -33.49 8.95 4.47
C GLN A 20 -33.76 9.40 3.01
N LEU A 21 -34.51 10.49 2.81
CA LEU A 21 -34.83 10.99 1.47
C LEU A 21 -33.72 11.84 0.85
N ILE A 22 -32.67 12.17 1.61
CA ILE A 22 -31.52 12.93 1.11
C ILE A 22 -30.65 12.00 0.25
N PRO A 23 -30.52 12.25 -1.06
CA PRO A 23 -29.68 11.43 -1.92
C PRO A 23 -28.20 11.65 -1.59
N LEU A 24 -27.42 10.57 -1.57
CA LEU A 24 -25.97 10.60 -1.41
C LEU A 24 -25.32 9.86 -2.58
N ASP A 25 -24.22 10.41 -3.07
CA ASP A 25 -23.43 9.74 -4.11
C ASP A 25 -22.52 8.68 -3.48
N ARG A 26 -22.73 7.43 -3.90
CA ARG A 26 -21.94 6.25 -3.53
C ARG A 26 -21.41 5.56 -4.78
N SER A 27 -21.21 6.31 -5.86
CA SER A 27 -20.65 5.76 -7.08
C SER A 27 -19.17 5.43 -6.89
N ASN A 28 -18.75 4.42 -7.64
CA ASN A 28 -17.35 4.09 -7.82
C ASN A 28 -16.99 4.54 -9.24
N PRO A 29 -16.19 5.60 -9.39
CA PRO A 29 -15.70 6.02 -10.70
C PRO A 29 -14.86 4.89 -11.35
N PRO A 30 -14.54 4.99 -12.65
CA PRO A 30 -13.63 4.04 -13.29
C PRO A 30 -12.26 4.02 -12.60
N VAL A 31 -11.62 2.85 -12.57
CA VAL A 31 -10.22 2.70 -12.18
C VAL A 31 -9.35 3.14 -13.36
N GLU A 32 -8.37 4.02 -13.12
CA GLU A 32 -7.47 4.54 -14.15
C GLU A 32 -6.09 3.88 -14.07
N SER A 33 -5.51 3.86 -12.87
CA SER A 33 -4.24 3.19 -12.61
C SER A 33 -4.12 2.85 -11.13
N GLU A 34 -3.66 1.64 -10.83
CA GLU A 34 -3.38 1.23 -9.46
C GLU A 34 -1.95 1.58 -9.06
N LEU A 35 -1.75 1.91 -7.78
CA LEU A 35 -0.42 1.94 -7.16
C LEU A 35 0.18 0.53 -7.25
N SER A 36 1.31 0.42 -7.96
CA SER A 36 2.06 -0.83 -8.07
C SER A 36 2.75 -1.12 -6.74
N ALA A 37 2.59 -2.33 -6.22
CA ALA A 37 3.21 -2.76 -4.98
C ALA A 37 3.46 -4.27 -5.02
N PRO A 38 4.47 -4.78 -4.30
CA PRO A 38 4.67 -6.22 -4.13
C PRO A 38 3.40 -6.90 -3.57
N GLU A 39 3.17 -8.17 -3.93
CA GLU A 39 1.92 -8.87 -3.60
C GLU A 39 1.51 -8.81 -2.11
N PRO A 40 2.43 -8.97 -1.12
CA PRO A 40 2.06 -8.82 0.29
C PRO A 40 1.55 -7.42 0.64
N ILE A 41 2.17 -6.38 0.08
CA ILE A 41 1.77 -4.99 0.30
C ILE A 41 0.45 -4.69 -0.42
N ALA A 42 0.32 -5.15 -1.67
CA ALA A 42 -0.91 -4.99 -2.45
C ALA A 42 -2.11 -5.65 -1.74
N ALA A 43 -1.92 -6.82 -1.12
CA ALA A 43 -2.95 -7.50 -0.34
C ALA A 43 -3.35 -6.67 0.89
N THR A 44 -2.39 -6.08 1.61
CA THR A 44 -2.63 -5.20 2.75
C THR A 44 -3.38 -3.92 2.34
N LEU A 45 -2.94 -3.24 1.27
CA LEU A 45 -3.60 -2.05 0.74
C LEU A 45 -5.07 -2.33 0.36
N LYS A 46 -5.32 -3.44 -0.34
CA LYS A 46 -6.67 -3.84 -0.75
C LYS A 46 -7.58 -4.12 0.44
N ARG A 47 -7.05 -4.72 1.51
CA ARG A 47 -7.81 -5.08 2.71
C ARG A 47 -8.08 -3.88 3.62
N SER A 48 -7.09 -3.01 3.80
CA SER A 48 -7.09 -2.00 4.85
C SER A 48 -7.32 -0.58 4.35
N CYS A 49 -7.03 -0.27 3.09
CA CYS A 49 -7.01 1.10 2.57
C CYS A 49 -8.05 1.34 1.46
N TYR A 50 -8.29 0.35 0.59
CA TYR A 50 -9.07 0.52 -0.64
C TYR A 50 -10.53 0.91 -0.41
N ASP A 51 -11.13 0.53 0.71
CA ASP A 51 -12.52 0.88 1.00
C ASP A 51 -12.72 2.39 1.10
N CYS A 52 -11.71 3.17 1.50
CA CYS A 52 -11.77 4.64 1.54
C CYS A 52 -10.93 5.29 0.44
N HIS A 53 -9.70 4.83 0.21
CA HIS A 53 -8.73 5.48 -0.69
C HIS A 53 -8.73 4.92 -2.11
N SER A 54 -9.86 4.42 -2.62
CA SER A 54 -9.91 3.92 -4.00
C SER A 54 -11.28 4.03 -4.64
N ASN A 55 -11.32 3.91 -5.95
CA ASN A 55 -12.53 3.72 -6.74
C ASN A 55 -13.06 2.27 -6.67
N ARG A 56 -12.47 1.41 -5.84
CA ARG A 56 -12.94 0.05 -5.55
C ARG A 56 -13.66 -0.05 -4.20
N THR A 57 -14.13 1.08 -3.64
CA THR A 57 -14.84 1.11 -2.36
C THR A 57 -15.98 0.10 -2.29
N ARG A 58 -15.94 -0.76 -1.27
CA ARG A 58 -17.05 -1.65 -0.93
C ARG A 58 -17.97 -0.93 0.05
N TRP A 59 -19.05 -0.35 -0.45
CA TRP A 59 -20.01 0.39 0.37
C TRP A 59 -20.74 -0.53 1.36
N PRO A 60 -20.55 -0.39 2.69
CA PRO A 60 -21.23 -1.23 3.67
C PRO A 60 -22.71 -0.85 3.76
N TRP A 61 -23.57 -1.77 4.21
CA TRP A 61 -25.03 -1.54 4.27
C TRP A 61 -25.43 -0.30 5.09
N TYR A 62 -24.66 0.03 6.14
CA TYR A 62 -24.94 1.20 6.99
C TYR A 62 -24.60 2.53 6.29
N SER A 63 -23.86 2.51 5.16
CA SER A 63 -23.68 3.68 4.29
C SER A 63 -24.97 4.06 3.54
N TYR A 64 -26.04 3.28 3.69
CA TYR A 64 -27.37 3.53 3.14
C TYR A 64 -28.39 3.94 4.21
N VAL A 65 -27.99 4.04 5.47
CA VAL A 65 -28.90 4.36 6.58
C VAL A 65 -28.51 5.69 7.22
N ALA A 66 -29.34 6.70 7.04
CA ALA A 66 -29.18 7.99 7.71
C ALA A 66 -29.36 7.86 9.24
N PRO A 67 -28.65 8.68 10.04
CA PRO A 67 -27.69 9.71 9.61
C PRO A 67 -26.27 9.18 9.36
N VAL A 68 -26.00 7.89 9.65
CA VAL A 68 -24.65 7.30 9.53
C VAL A 68 -24.11 7.40 8.11
N SER A 69 -24.98 7.19 7.12
CA SER A 69 -24.64 7.33 5.70
C SER A 69 -24.00 8.67 5.34
N PHE A 70 -24.36 9.77 6.00
CA PHE A 70 -23.78 11.08 5.72
C PHE A 70 -22.30 11.15 6.07
N LEU A 71 -21.92 10.58 7.21
CA LEU A 71 -20.54 10.55 7.66
C LEU A 71 -19.71 9.64 6.76
N VAL A 72 -20.18 8.41 6.53
CA VAL A 72 -19.43 7.42 5.72
C VAL A 72 -19.20 7.92 4.30
N VAL A 73 -20.22 8.49 3.67
CA VAL A 73 -20.10 9.00 2.29
C VAL A 73 -19.12 10.18 2.24
N ARG A 74 -19.26 11.14 3.17
CA ARG A 74 -18.34 12.28 3.25
C ARG A 74 -16.89 11.80 3.45
N ASP A 75 -16.65 10.94 4.43
CA ASP A 75 -15.30 10.51 4.78
C ASP A 75 -14.63 9.73 3.63
N VAL A 76 -15.38 8.93 2.87
CA VAL A 76 -14.87 8.25 1.66
C VAL A 76 -14.52 9.25 0.55
N HIS A 77 -15.36 10.26 0.32
CA HIS A 77 -15.06 11.30 -0.69
C HIS A 77 -13.83 12.13 -0.30
N GLU A 78 -13.76 12.60 0.94
CA GLU A 78 -12.60 13.33 1.48
C GLU A 78 -11.32 12.47 1.38
N ALA A 79 -11.38 11.19 1.77
CA ALA A 79 -10.25 10.27 1.66
C ALA A 79 -9.73 10.12 0.22
N ARG A 80 -10.63 10.02 -0.77
CA ARG A 80 -10.29 9.95 -2.21
C ARG A 80 -9.72 11.25 -2.75
N GLU A 81 -10.17 12.39 -2.24
CA GLU A 81 -9.64 13.71 -2.62
C GLU A 81 -8.19 13.88 -2.16
N GLU A 82 -7.89 13.45 -0.93
CA GLU A 82 -6.52 13.49 -0.39
C GLU A 82 -5.60 12.45 -1.06
N MET A 83 -6.07 11.21 -1.19
CA MET A 83 -5.31 10.11 -1.78
C MET A 83 -6.23 9.04 -2.40
N ASN A 84 -6.02 8.74 -3.69
CA ASN A 84 -6.72 7.68 -4.40
C ASN A 84 -5.76 6.72 -5.11
N LEU A 85 -5.69 5.50 -4.58
CA LEU A 85 -4.82 4.41 -5.00
C LEU A 85 -5.16 3.84 -6.38
N THR A 86 -6.30 4.22 -6.95
CA THR A 86 -6.76 3.77 -8.29
C THR A 86 -6.76 4.88 -9.35
N THR A 87 -6.25 6.06 -8.99
CA THR A 87 -5.95 7.15 -9.92
C THR A 87 -4.50 7.63 -9.73
N TRP A 88 -3.60 6.70 -9.41
CA TRP A 88 -2.23 7.00 -9.00
C TRP A 88 -1.41 7.76 -10.05
N ASN A 89 -1.68 7.49 -11.34
CA ASN A 89 -1.13 8.16 -12.51
C ASN A 89 -1.43 9.66 -12.58
N ARG A 90 -2.41 10.16 -11.82
CA ARG A 90 -2.75 11.59 -11.77
C ARG A 90 -1.79 12.40 -10.89
N TYR A 91 -1.07 11.74 -9.99
CA TYR A 91 -0.09 12.38 -9.14
C TYR A 91 1.26 12.47 -9.86
N ASN A 92 1.91 13.63 -9.78
CA ASN A 92 3.31 13.74 -10.20
C ASN A 92 4.23 13.06 -9.16
N ALA A 93 5.48 12.77 -9.54
CA ALA A 93 6.44 12.04 -8.70
C ALA A 93 6.59 12.64 -7.29
N LYS A 94 6.70 13.97 -7.17
CA LYS A 94 6.81 14.64 -5.87
C LYS A 94 5.58 14.44 -4.99
N LYS A 95 4.37 14.46 -5.57
CA LYS A 95 3.15 14.20 -4.80
C LYS A 95 3.03 12.71 -4.46
N GLN A 96 3.45 11.79 -5.33
CA GLN A 96 3.49 10.36 -5.03
C GLN A 96 4.41 10.06 -3.84
N GLU A 97 5.64 10.60 -3.84
CA GLU A 97 6.59 10.49 -2.73
C GLU A 97 5.99 11.02 -1.43
N LYS A 98 5.44 12.24 -1.45
CA LYS A 98 4.80 12.83 -0.28
C LYS A 98 3.61 12.00 0.25
N LEU A 99 2.78 11.44 -0.65
CA LEU A 99 1.65 10.60 -0.24
C LEU A 99 2.10 9.27 0.40
N LEU A 100 3.23 8.72 -0.04
CA LEU A 100 3.80 7.53 0.58
C LEU A 100 4.40 7.85 1.95
N GLU A 101 5.08 8.99 2.10
CA GLU A 101 5.55 9.49 3.40
C GLU A 101 4.39 9.70 4.38
N GLU A 102 3.33 10.40 3.97
CA GLU A 102 2.11 10.60 4.77
C GLU A 102 1.42 9.25 5.11
N MET A 103 1.45 8.28 4.18
CA MET A 103 0.93 6.93 4.45
C MET A 103 1.76 6.22 5.52
N ALA A 104 3.09 6.28 5.44
CA ALA A 104 3.99 5.66 6.41
C ALA A 104 3.77 6.24 7.80
N GLU A 105 3.77 7.57 7.93
CA GLU A 105 3.56 8.30 9.20
C GLU A 105 2.24 7.89 9.87
N LEU A 106 1.11 8.01 9.15
CA LEU A 106 -0.21 7.70 9.73
C LEU A 106 -0.39 6.21 10.06
N VAL A 107 0.28 5.32 9.33
CA VAL A 107 0.27 3.88 9.61
C VAL A 107 1.16 3.57 10.81
N GLU A 108 2.33 4.20 10.94
CA GLU A 108 3.24 4.03 12.07
C GLU A 108 2.59 4.53 13.38
N GLU A 109 1.95 5.69 13.35
CA GLU A 109 1.24 6.29 14.49
C GLU A 109 -0.09 5.61 14.84
N GLU A 110 -0.47 4.57 14.10
CA GLU A 110 -1.75 3.85 14.20
C GLU A 110 -3.01 4.70 14.02
N GLU A 111 -2.88 5.87 13.41
CA GLU A 111 -4.00 6.72 13.01
C GLU A 111 -4.80 6.08 11.87
N MET A 112 -4.11 5.33 11.01
CA MET A 112 -4.70 4.59 9.90
C MET A 112 -4.52 3.06 10.00
N PRO A 113 -5.60 2.28 9.72
CA PRO A 113 -6.97 2.71 9.52
C PRO A 113 -7.62 3.26 10.81
N LEU A 114 -8.53 4.23 10.66
CA LEU A 114 -9.21 4.92 11.77
C LEU A 114 -9.69 3.94 12.85
N PRO A 115 -9.49 4.22 14.16
CA PRO A 115 -9.91 3.32 15.23
C PRO A 115 -11.39 2.92 15.17
N ILE A 116 -12.28 3.84 14.83
CA ILE A 116 -13.72 3.56 14.67
C ILE A 116 -14.01 2.63 13.48
N TYR A 117 -13.24 2.76 12.40
CA TYR A 117 -13.34 1.89 11.24
C TYR A 117 -12.94 0.46 11.61
N ARG A 118 -11.85 0.29 12.39
CA ARG A 118 -11.37 -1.01 12.89
C ARG A 118 -12.36 -1.70 13.83
N ILE A 119 -13.33 -0.99 14.41
CA ILE A 119 -14.40 -1.60 15.23
C ILE A 119 -15.45 -2.25 14.32
N ALA A 120 -15.84 -1.58 13.24
CA ALA A 120 -16.80 -2.09 12.26
C ALA A 120 -16.19 -3.11 11.28
N HIS A 121 -14.89 -2.99 10.99
CA HIS A 121 -14.14 -3.79 10.03
C HIS A 121 -12.88 -4.37 10.69
N PRO A 122 -13.02 -5.46 11.46
CA PRO A 122 -11.88 -6.07 12.14
C PRO A 122 -10.85 -6.65 11.17
N ASP A 123 -11.25 -7.01 9.95
CA ASP A 123 -10.40 -7.48 8.86
C ASP A 123 -9.45 -6.40 8.32
N ALA A 124 -9.80 -5.13 8.46
CA ALA A 124 -8.94 -4.02 8.05
C ALA A 124 -7.79 -3.74 9.01
N ARG A 125 -7.74 -4.39 10.18
CA ARG A 125 -6.65 -4.19 11.14
C ARG A 125 -5.32 -4.64 10.55
N LEU A 126 -4.31 -3.80 10.69
CA LEU A 126 -2.93 -4.14 10.37
C LEU A 126 -2.35 -4.95 11.51
N SER A 127 -1.75 -6.10 11.19
CA SER A 127 -0.86 -6.78 12.14
C SER A 127 0.44 -5.98 12.30
N GLU A 128 1.22 -6.26 13.34
CA GLU A 128 2.55 -5.64 13.51
C GLU A 128 3.44 -5.86 12.28
N ASN A 129 3.41 -7.06 11.71
CA ASN A 129 4.15 -7.40 10.49
C ASN A 129 3.63 -6.64 9.25
N ASP A 130 2.31 -6.55 9.07
CA ASP A 130 1.73 -5.80 7.95
C ASP A 130 2.06 -4.31 8.06
N ARG A 131 2.01 -3.76 9.27
CA ARG A 131 2.34 -2.37 9.56
C ARG A 131 3.80 -2.08 9.21
N ALA A 132 4.72 -2.86 9.76
CA ALA A 132 6.15 -2.69 9.52
C ALA A 132 6.50 -2.80 8.03
N ALA A 133 5.97 -3.82 7.34
CA ALA A 133 6.23 -4.01 5.91
C ALA A 133 5.64 -2.89 5.05
N LEU A 134 4.46 -2.37 5.41
CA LEU A 134 3.83 -1.26 4.69
C LEU A 134 4.59 0.05 4.88
N VAL A 135 5.04 0.35 6.11
CA VAL A 135 5.85 1.52 6.43
C VAL A 135 7.17 1.48 5.67
N GLU A 136 7.92 0.38 5.80
CA GLU A 136 9.22 0.21 5.12
C GLU A 136 9.11 0.36 3.60
N TRP A 137 8.08 -0.25 3.00
CA TRP A 137 7.83 -0.12 1.57
C TRP A 137 7.47 1.32 1.17
N ALA A 138 6.63 2.00 1.95
CA ALA A 138 6.22 3.36 1.66
C ALA A 138 7.41 4.34 1.77
N GLU A 139 8.23 4.21 2.82
CA GLU A 139 9.46 5.00 3.01
C GLU A 139 10.50 4.77 1.91
N SER A 140 10.54 3.57 1.30
CA SER A 140 11.39 3.27 0.14
C SER A 140 10.97 3.98 -1.15
N GLY A 141 9.89 4.77 -1.11
CA GLY A 141 9.29 5.42 -2.27
C GLY A 141 8.43 4.47 -3.11
N GLY A 142 7.94 3.39 -2.51
CA GLY A 142 7.09 2.41 -3.18
C GLY A 142 7.82 1.51 -4.18
N ARG A 143 9.16 1.43 -4.08
CA ARG A 143 10.00 0.57 -4.94
C ARG A 143 9.86 -0.89 -4.55
N GLU A 144 10.09 -1.80 -5.48
CA GLU A 144 10.19 -3.22 -5.15
C GLU A 144 11.48 -3.47 -4.35
N ALA A 145 11.42 -4.33 -3.32
CA ALA A 145 12.59 -4.75 -2.54
C ALA A 145 13.70 -5.41 -3.40
N ASN A 146 13.40 -5.79 -4.65
CA ASN A 146 14.37 -6.33 -5.61
C ASN A 146 15.08 -5.26 -6.46
N GLU A 147 14.74 -3.98 -6.31
CA GLU A 147 15.43 -2.85 -6.95
C GLU A 147 16.44 -2.18 -6.00
N LEU A 148 16.81 -2.86 -4.91
CA LEU A 148 18.13 -2.73 -4.29
C LEU A 148 19.13 -3.57 -5.07
N GLU A 149 19.33 -3.27 -6.36
CA GLU A 149 20.62 -3.57 -6.95
C GLU A 149 21.64 -2.68 -6.22
N PRO A 150 22.71 -3.24 -5.62
CA PRO A 150 23.80 -2.40 -5.17
C PRO A 150 24.26 -1.62 -6.39
N GLU A 151 24.30 -0.28 -6.30
CA GLU A 151 24.90 0.55 -7.34
C GLU A 151 26.30 -0.02 -7.62
N LEU A 152 26.43 -0.75 -8.73
CA LEU A 152 27.72 -1.13 -9.25
C LEU A 152 28.38 0.20 -9.61
N PRO A 153 29.57 0.50 -9.06
CA PRO A 153 30.21 1.77 -9.33
C PRO A 153 30.40 1.94 -10.84
N GLU A 154 30.03 3.11 -11.38
CA GLU A 154 30.09 3.46 -12.80
C GLU A 154 31.51 3.38 -13.41
N ASP A 155 32.52 3.08 -12.60
CA ASP A 155 33.92 3.09 -12.99
C ASP A 155 34.47 1.74 -13.45
N GLY A 156 33.62 0.74 -13.73
CA GLY A 156 34.02 -0.44 -14.53
C GLY A 156 35.28 -1.18 -14.06
N GLN A 157 35.66 -1.04 -12.79
CA GLN A 157 36.91 -1.62 -12.28
C GLN A 157 36.59 -3.04 -11.77
N PRO A 158 37.18 -4.09 -12.36
CA PRO A 158 36.99 -5.44 -11.83
C PRO A 158 37.59 -5.54 -10.42
N PRO A 159 36.98 -6.34 -9.52
CA PRO A 159 37.47 -6.50 -8.16
C PRO A 159 38.92 -7.00 -8.19
N ALA A 160 39.75 -6.36 -7.36
CA ALA A 160 41.16 -6.65 -7.23
C ALA A 160 41.38 -8.16 -7.07
N SER A 161 41.89 -8.77 -8.13
CA SER A 161 42.41 -10.13 -8.09
C SER A 161 43.46 -10.20 -6.99
N LEU A 162 43.26 -11.14 -6.08
CA LEU A 162 44.23 -11.58 -5.09
C LEU A 162 45.60 -11.74 -5.75
N GLU A 163 46.53 -10.84 -5.43
CA GLU A 163 47.93 -10.96 -5.82
C GLU A 163 48.55 -12.12 -5.03
N GLU A 164 48.81 -13.23 -5.71
CA GLU A 164 49.76 -14.23 -5.21
C GLU A 164 51.19 -13.71 -5.47
N PRO A 165 52.10 -13.74 -4.48
CA PRO A 165 53.43 -13.19 -4.66
C PRO A 165 54.33 -14.13 -5.47
N GLU A 166 55.00 -13.58 -6.47
CA GLU A 166 56.04 -14.27 -7.24
C GLU A 166 57.25 -14.62 -6.35
N GLY A 167 57.68 -15.89 -6.42
CA GLY A 167 58.89 -16.40 -5.78
C GLY A 167 59.52 -17.52 -6.62
N GLY A 168 60.61 -17.20 -7.30
CA GLY A 168 61.20 -18.01 -8.38
C GLY A 168 61.93 -19.29 -7.98
N GLY A 169 62.24 -20.12 -9.00
CA GLY A 169 63.08 -21.30 -8.85
C GLY A 169 63.34 -22.05 -10.17
N ARG A 170 64.54 -21.90 -10.71
CA ARG A 170 65.04 -22.60 -11.91
C ARG A 170 65.06 -24.12 -11.71
N GLY A 171 64.71 -24.89 -12.76
CA GLY A 171 64.96 -26.33 -12.80
C GLY A 171 64.83 -26.93 -14.20
N ARG A 172 65.95 -27.21 -14.85
CA ARG A 172 66.06 -27.94 -16.12
C ARG A 172 65.53 -29.38 -15.96
N GLY A 173 64.81 -29.90 -16.95
CA GLY A 173 64.49 -31.32 -17.03
C GLY A 173 64.00 -31.74 -18.42
N ARG A 174 64.90 -32.39 -19.18
CA ARG A 174 64.60 -33.05 -20.46
C ARG A 174 63.64 -34.23 -20.25
N GLY A 175 62.73 -34.46 -21.20
CA GLY A 175 61.97 -35.71 -21.29
C GLY A 175 61.28 -35.87 -22.64
N ARG A 176 61.79 -36.79 -23.47
CA ARG A 176 61.23 -37.22 -24.77
C ARG A 176 60.12 -38.27 -24.57
N GLY A 177 59.21 -38.33 -25.55
CA GLY A 177 58.31 -39.46 -25.87
C GLY A 177 57.02 -38.89 -26.48
N ARG A 178 56.64 -39.05 -27.76
CA ARG A 178 56.65 -40.14 -28.75
C ARG A 178 55.85 -41.38 -28.31
N GLY A 179 54.68 -41.53 -28.94
CA GLY A 179 53.74 -42.68 -28.93
C GLY A 179 52.38 -42.15 -29.40
N GLU A 180 52.02 -42.14 -30.69
CA GLU A 180 51.56 -43.25 -31.57
C GLU A 180 50.34 -44.04 -31.05
N GLY A 181 49.32 -44.16 -31.94
CA GLY A 181 48.21 -45.11 -31.90
C GLY A 181 46.91 -44.52 -31.32
N GLY A 182 45.77 -44.43 -32.00
CA GLY A 182 45.28 -45.18 -33.16
C GLY A 182 44.06 -46.01 -32.75
N ARG A 183 42.86 -45.50 -33.04
CA ARG A 183 41.60 -46.16 -33.48
C ARG A 183 40.40 -45.31 -33.10
#